data_AF-Q4DHW7-F1
#
_entry.id   AF-Q4DHW7-F1
#
_cell.length_a   1.000
_cell.length_b   1.000
_cell.length_c   1.000
_cell.angle_alpha   90.00
_cell.angle_beta   90.00
_cell.angle_gamma   90.00
#
_symmetry.space_group_name_H-M   'P 1'
#
loop_
_entity.id
_entity.type
_entity.pdbx_description
1 polymer ?
#
loop_
_entity_poly.entity_id
_entity_poly.type
_entity_poly.pdbx_seq_one_letter_code
_entity_poly.pdbx_strand_id
1 'polypeptide(L)'
;MKRRNVLLFAFVLLLNLHIVPFASAQTSPSTSEHIIVFGGPNWEFVVQNKLTELKAALIKDIGPQLLRKYAFLTIINVSSVEFNKNLRVHITVLQALLSKGPGSRLLHLWPPDEANSMITQGAFSNTLALYPGPERATVISVQIPTFSKSMKAYEDVLRSLYFLGGCTFFAMAFGLFVLFVWMCCHCCRRSDEDEDDEDELYHFDQNRSKYRK
;
A
#
# COMPACT_ATOMS: atom_id res chain seq x y z
N MET A 1 31.65 -0.57 -28.32
CA MET A 1 30.54 0.36 -27.97
C MET A 1 30.82 0.96 -26.60
N LYS A 2 31.07 2.27 -26.54
CA LYS A 2 31.70 2.99 -25.40
C LYS A 2 30.77 3.08 -24.18
N ARG A 3 31.32 2.84 -22.97
CA ARG A 3 30.75 2.85 -21.60
C ARG A 3 29.55 3.77 -21.31
N ARG A 4 29.36 4.86 -22.05
CA ARG A 4 28.30 5.85 -21.87
C ARG A 4 26.88 5.31 -22.11
N ASN A 5 26.72 4.33 -23.01
CA ASN A 5 25.39 3.80 -23.33
C ASN A 5 24.82 2.88 -22.22
N VAL A 6 25.68 2.21 -21.46
CA VAL A 6 25.26 1.30 -20.38
C VAL A 6 24.69 2.11 -19.20
N LEU A 7 25.32 3.23 -18.86
CA LEU A 7 24.84 4.15 -17.81
C LEU A 7 23.47 4.76 -18.13
N LEU A 8 23.26 5.17 -19.39
CA LEU A 8 21.96 5.68 -19.83
C LEU A 8 20.86 4.62 -19.73
N PHE A 9 21.16 3.37 -20.11
CA PHE A 9 20.19 2.29 -20.02
C PHE A 9 19.79 1.97 -18.58
N ALA A 10 20.77 1.97 -17.66
CA ALA A 10 20.52 1.78 -16.23
C ALA A 10 19.69 2.93 -15.64
N PHE A 11 19.95 4.18 -16.04
CA PHE A 11 19.21 5.34 -15.57
C PHE A 11 17.75 5.35 -16.06
N VAL A 12 17.51 4.94 -17.32
CA VAL A 12 16.16 4.79 -17.87
C VAL A 12 15.38 3.68 -17.16
N LEU A 13 16.03 2.55 -16.84
CA LEU A 13 15.40 1.47 -16.06
C LEU A 13 15.03 1.90 -14.63
N LEU A 14 15.88 2.69 -13.98
CA LEU A 14 15.63 3.26 -12.65
C LEU A 14 14.47 4.28 -12.65
N LEU A 15 14.40 5.15 -13.67
CA LEU A 15 13.33 6.14 -13.80
C LEU A 15 11.96 5.50 -14.07
N ASN A 16 11.90 4.40 -14.82
CA ASN A 16 10.64 3.72 -15.13
C ASN A 16 10.11 2.88 -13.96
N LEU A 17 10.94 2.50 -12.98
CA LEU A 17 10.49 1.74 -11.81
C LEU A 17 9.70 2.59 -10.80
N HIS A 18 9.77 3.91 -10.87
CA HIS A 18 9.06 4.84 -9.98
C HIS A 18 7.73 5.36 -10.53
N ILE A 19 7.15 4.70 -11.53
CA ILE A 19 5.72 4.89 -11.82
C ILE A 19 4.94 4.21 -10.69
N VAL A 20 4.81 4.95 -9.60
CA VAL A 20 3.91 4.68 -8.49
C VAL A 20 2.56 4.29 -9.10
N PRO A 21 2.01 3.10 -8.76
CA PRO A 21 0.70 2.72 -9.26
C PRO A 21 -0.30 3.74 -8.71
N PHE A 22 -0.74 4.64 -9.58
CA PHE A 22 -1.87 5.52 -9.32
C PHE A 22 -3.03 4.63 -8.90
N ALA A 23 -3.44 4.81 -7.64
CA ALA A 23 -4.56 4.15 -7.01
C ALA A 23 -5.73 4.13 -8.00
N SER A 24 -6.07 2.94 -8.45
CA SER A 24 -7.16 2.69 -9.36
C SER A 24 -8.45 3.24 -8.74
N ALA A 25 -9.19 4.03 -9.53
CA ALA A 25 -10.54 4.45 -9.19
C ALA A 25 -11.36 3.22 -8.79
N GLN A 26 -11.66 3.08 -7.50
CA GLN A 26 -12.35 1.92 -6.96
C GLN A 26 -13.81 1.96 -7.44
N THR A 27 -14.13 1.15 -8.45
CA THR A 27 -15.51 0.95 -8.92
C THR A 27 -16.23 -0.18 -8.20
N SER A 28 -15.48 -1.03 -7.49
CA SER A 28 -16.00 -2.12 -6.69
C SER A 28 -16.55 -1.61 -5.34
N PRO A 29 -17.60 -2.24 -4.79
CA PRO A 29 -18.04 -1.96 -3.43
C PRO A 29 -16.87 -2.10 -2.43
N SER A 30 -16.82 -1.21 -1.45
CA SER A 30 -15.87 -1.25 -0.33
C SER A 30 -16.59 -1.88 0.85
N THR A 31 -16.04 -2.97 1.35
CA THR A 31 -16.51 -3.62 2.57
C THR A 31 -15.42 -3.49 3.62
N SER A 32 -15.80 -3.02 4.81
CA SER A 32 -14.89 -2.87 5.94
C SER A 32 -15.50 -3.47 7.21
N GLU A 33 -14.66 -4.04 8.05
CA GLU A 33 -15.05 -4.62 9.34
C GLU A 33 -14.48 -3.77 10.47
N HIS A 34 -15.26 -3.63 11.53
CA HIS A 34 -14.95 -2.80 12.68
C HIS A 34 -15.36 -3.51 13.96
N ILE A 35 -14.57 -3.33 15.00
CA ILE A 35 -14.86 -3.80 16.35
C ILE A 35 -14.99 -2.57 17.24
N ILE A 36 -16.17 -2.40 17.83
CA ILE A 36 -16.44 -1.36 18.82
C ILE A 36 -16.47 -2.00 20.20
N VAL A 37 -15.74 -1.41 21.14
CA VAL A 37 -15.70 -1.87 22.53
C VAL A 37 -16.29 -0.78 23.42
N PHE A 38 -17.29 -1.13 24.21
CA PHE A 38 -17.89 -0.26 25.22
C PHE A 38 -17.55 -0.76 26.62
N GLY A 39 -17.21 0.17 27.50
CA GLY A 39 -17.00 -0.07 28.92
C GLY A 39 -18.31 -0.10 29.69
N GLY A 40 -18.35 -0.90 30.74
CA GLY A 40 -19.46 -1.01 31.68
C GLY A 40 -19.81 -2.47 31.98
N PRO A 41 -19.84 -2.90 33.25
CA PRO A 41 -20.12 -4.30 33.60
C PRO A 41 -21.56 -4.75 33.29
N ASN A 42 -22.52 -3.83 33.21
CA ASN A 42 -23.94 -4.19 33.10
C ASN A 42 -24.46 -4.32 31.66
N TRP A 43 -23.57 -4.34 30.67
CA TRP A 43 -23.97 -4.58 29.28
C TRP A 43 -24.56 -5.97 29.06
N GLU A 44 -24.23 -6.95 29.89
CA GLU A 44 -24.76 -8.31 29.82
C GLU A 44 -26.30 -8.33 29.77
N PHE A 45 -26.95 -7.53 30.63
CA PHE A 45 -28.41 -7.41 30.65
C PHE A 45 -28.96 -6.92 29.30
N VAL A 46 -28.30 -5.94 28.68
CA VAL A 46 -28.72 -5.38 27.38
C VAL A 46 -28.54 -6.42 26.27
N VAL A 47 -27.43 -7.16 26.28
CA VAL A 47 -27.15 -8.20 25.29
C VAL A 47 -28.18 -9.34 25.38
N GLN A 48 -28.59 -9.73 26.59
CA GLN A 48 -29.55 -10.82 26.78
C GLN A 48 -31.01 -10.40 26.52
N ASN A 49 -31.41 -9.19 26.91
CA ASN A 49 -32.82 -8.78 26.92
C ASN A 49 -33.19 -7.76 25.85
N LYS A 50 -32.21 -7.01 25.32
CA LYS A 50 -32.43 -5.85 24.45
C LYS A 50 -31.54 -5.87 23.22
N LEU A 51 -31.14 -7.07 22.75
CA LEU A 51 -30.21 -7.21 21.62
C LEU A 51 -30.68 -6.47 20.36
N THR A 52 -31.96 -6.56 20.02
CA THR A 52 -32.52 -5.89 18.84
C THR A 52 -32.49 -4.37 18.98
N GLU A 53 -32.84 -3.84 20.16
CA GLU A 53 -32.75 -2.40 20.46
C GLU A 53 -31.30 -1.92 20.39
N LEU A 54 -30.36 -2.72 20.91
CA LEU A 54 -28.93 -2.44 20.87
C LEU A 54 -28.41 -2.36 19.42
N LYS A 55 -28.75 -3.35 18.58
CA LYS A 55 -28.38 -3.33 17.16
C LYS A 55 -28.94 -2.12 16.42
N ALA A 56 -30.21 -1.77 16.68
CA ALA A 56 -30.84 -0.61 16.08
C ALA A 56 -30.19 0.71 16.55
N ALA A 57 -29.87 0.83 17.85
CA ALA A 57 -29.20 2.00 18.42
C ALA A 57 -27.80 2.20 17.83
N LEU A 58 -27.02 1.12 17.68
CA LEU A 58 -25.71 1.15 17.04
C LEU A 58 -25.80 1.65 15.59
N ILE A 59 -26.72 1.11 14.80
CA ILE A 59 -26.93 1.56 13.41
C ILE A 59 -27.35 3.03 13.38
N LYS A 60 -28.19 3.46 14.32
CA LYS A 60 -28.65 4.85 14.43
C LYS A 60 -27.53 5.82 14.80
N ASP A 61 -26.58 5.39 15.63
CA ASP A 61 -25.42 6.22 16.02
C ASP A 61 -24.37 6.29 14.91
N ILE A 62 -24.12 5.17 14.22
CA ILE A 62 -23.09 5.07 13.17
C ILE A 62 -23.58 5.64 11.84
N GLY A 63 -24.85 5.41 11.51
CA GLY A 63 -25.47 5.79 10.24
C GLY A 63 -25.17 7.23 9.82
N PRO A 64 -25.45 8.25 10.67
CA PRO A 64 -25.18 9.64 10.36
C PRO A 64 -23.71 9.96 10.08
N GLN A 65 -22.76 9.23 10.68
CA GLN A 65 -21.32 9.43 10.45
C GLN A 65 -20.89 8.91 9.08
N LEU A 66 -21.57 7.87 8.57
CA LEU A 66 -21.23 7.21 7.31
C LEU A 66 -22.10 7.62 6.13
N LEU A 67 -23.22 8.29 6.40
CA LEU A 67 -24.20 8.62 5.39
C LEU A 67 -23.77 9.82 4.55
N ARG A 68 -23.43 9.55 3.29
CA ARG A 68 -23.24 10.56 2.24
C ARG A 68 -24.38 10.46 1.24
N LYS A 69 -25.46 11.19 1.54
CA LYS A 69 -26.73 11.16 0.78
C LYS A 69 -26.45 11.38 -0.71
N TYR A 70 -27.14 10.60 -1.55
CA TYR A 70 -27.07 10.64 -3.02
C TYR A 70 -25.76 10.18 -3.69
N ALA A 71 -24.67 9.99 -2.94
CA ALA A 71 -23.41 9.52 -3.51
C ALA A 71 -23.22 8.00 -3.32
N PHE A 72 -23.56 7.47 -2.14
CA PHE A 72 -23.27 6.09 -1.77
C PHE A 72 -24.48 5.38 -1.15
N LEU A 73 -24.65 4.11 -1.50
CA LEU A 73 -25.43 3.15 -0.75
C LEU A 73 -24.55 2.66 0.39
N THR A 74 -24.96 2.93 1.63
CA THR A 74 -24.24 2.48 2.83
C THR A 74 -25.13 1.51 3.59
N ILE A 75 -24.63 0.29 3.81
CA ILE A 75 -25.28 -0.74 4.60
C ILE A 75 -24.39 -1.02 5.81
N ILE A 76 -24.97 -0.89 7.00
CA ILE A 76 -24.30 -1.18 8.27
C ILE A 76 -24.97 -2.40 8.86
N ASN A 77 -24.20 -3.45 9.09
CA ASN A 77 -24.68 -4.68 9.71
C ASN A 77 -23.92 -4.95 11.02
N VAL A 78 -24.64 -5.38 12.05
CA VAL A 78 -24.06 -5.81 13.32
C VAL A 78 -23.92 -7.34 13.30
N SER A 79 -22.72 -7.79 12.95
CA SER A 79 -22.39 -9.19 12.66
C SER A 79 -22.36 -10.06 13.92
N SER A 80 -21.74 -9.57 15.00
CA SER A 80 -21.77 -10.24 16.30
C SER A 80 -21.76 -9.23 17.44
N VAL A 81 -22.31 -9.66 18.57
CA VAL A 81 -22.31 -8.91 19.83
C VAL A 81 -21.89 -9.90 20.91
N GLU A 82 -20.78 -9.59 21.58
CA GLU A 82 -20.18 -10.42 22.60
C GLU A 82 -20.00 -9.59 23.88
N PHE A 83 -20.17 -10.23 25.03
CA PHE A 83 -19.89 -9.60 26.31
C PHE A 83 -18.83 -10.41 27.06
N ASN A 84 -17.72 -9.76 27.39
CA ASN A 84 -16.68 -10.31 28.26
C ASN A 84 -16.09 -9.16 29.07
N LYS A 85 -16.73 -8.84 30.21
CA LYS A 85 -16.50 -7.63 31.05
C LYS A 85 -16.84 -6.30 30.38
N ASN A 86 -16.57 -6.20 29.08
CA ASN A 86 -16.91 -5.11 28.19
C ASN A 86 -17.80 -5.64 27.06
N LEU A 87 -18.60 -4.76 26.49
CA LEU A 87 -19.38 -5.06 25.29
C LEU A 87 -18.48 -4.93 24.07
N ARG A 88 -18.35 -6.01 23.29
CA ARG A 88 -17.63 -6.05 22.01
C ARG A 88 -18.63 -6.26 20.89
N VAL A 89 -18.64 -5.35 19.94
CA VAL A 89 -19.57 -5.36 18.81
C VAL A 89 -18.79 -5.43 17.52
N HIS A 90 -19.05 -6.45 16.72
CA HIS A 90 -18.51 -6.56 15.37
C HIS A 90 -19.49 -5.99 14.38
N ILE A 91 -19.02 -5.07 13.55
CA ILE A 91 -19.81 -4.33 12.59
C ILE A 91 -19.17 -4.45 11.22
N THR A 92 -19.99 -4.72 10.22
CA THR A 92 -19.59 -4.70 8.83
C THR A 92 -20.25 -3.53 8.15
N VAL A 93 -19.46 -2.71 7.49
CA VAL A 93 -19.90 -1.56 6.70
C VAL A 93 -19.63 -1.87 5.24
N LEU A 94 -20.69 -1.87 4.44
CA LEU A 94 -20.61 -1.96 2.99
C LEU A 94 -20.97 -0.61 2.39
N GLN A 95 -20.11 -0.09 1.53
CA GLN A 95 -20.34 1.11 0.75
C GLN A 95 -20.27 0.78 -0.73
N ALA A 96 -21.27 1.21 -1.50
CA ALA A 96 -21.31 1.09 -2.95
C ALA A 96 -21.73 2.43 -3.58
N LEU A 97 -21.20 2.73 -4.76
CA LEU A 97 -21.59 3.93 -5.53
C LEU A 97 -23.04 3.77 -6.03
N LEU A 98 -23.87 4.80 -5.84
CA LEU A 98 -25.26 4.78 -6.32
C LEU A 98 -25.38 4.96 -7.83
N SER A 99 -24.46 5.71 -8.45
CA SER A 99 -24.47 6.00 -9.88
C SER A 99 -23.13 5.66 -10.54
N LYS A 100 -23.20 5.03 -11.72
CA LYS A 100 -22.05 4.71 -12.59
C LYS A 100 -21.82 5.79 -13.66
N GLY A 101 -22.26 7.02 -13.42
CA GLY A 101 -22.06 8.14 -14.35
C GLY A 101 -20.59 8.57 -14.46
N PRO A 102 -20.24 9.47 -15.40
CA PRO A 102 -18.88 9.98 -15.55
C PRO A 102 -18.34 10.64 -14.26
N GLY A 103 -19.23 11.26 -13.46
CA GLY A 103 -18.89 11.82 -12.15
C GLY A 103 -18.56 10.78 -11.06
N SER A 104 -18.84 9.49 -11.28
CA SER A 104 -18.52 8.43 -10.30
C SER A 104 -17.02 8.32 -10.00
N ARG A 105 -16.16 8.69 -10.95
CA ARG A 105 -14.70 8.72 -10.77
C ARG A 105 -14.23 9.78 -9.76
N LEU A 106 -15.06 10.80 -9.50
CA LEU A 106 -14.79 11.83 -8.51
C LEU A 106 -15.27 11.41 -7.11
N LEU A 107 -16.04 10.33 -7.01
CA LEU A 107 -16.59 9.86 -5.75
C LEU A 107 -15.58 8.96 -5.06
N HIS A 108 -15.06 9.44 -3.92
CA HIS A 108 -14.13 8.70 -3.07
C HIS A 108 -14.87 7.74 -2.15
N LEU A 109 -14.75 6.44 -2.42
CA LEU A 109 -15.26 5.39 -1.54
C LEU A 109 -14.35 5.31 -0.31
N TRP A 110 -14.90 5.31 0.90
CA TRP A 110 -14.04 5.37 2.07
C TRP A 110 -13.28 4.06 2.25
N PRO A 111 -11.95 4.12 2.37
CA PRO A 111 -11.18 2.97 2.80
C PRO A 111 -11.55 2.63 4.26
N PRO A 112 -11.23 1.40 4.71
CA PRO A 112 -11.51 0.96 6.07
C PRO A 112 -11.04 1.94 7.15
N ASP A 113 -9.86 2.55 6.99
CA ASP A 113 -9.28 3.49 7.97
C ASP A 113 -10.09 4.78 8.11
N GLU A 114 -10.59 5.31 7.00
CA GLU A 114 -11.43 6.52 7.00
C GLU A 114 -12.81 6.21 7.59
N ALA A 115 -13.41 5.07 7.22
CA ALA A 115 -14.66 4.62 7.84
C ALA A 115 -14.50 4.41 9.35
N ASN A 116 -13.41 3.79 9.81
CA ASN A 116 -13.11 3.61 11.23
C ASN A 116 -12.97 4.96 11.95
N SER A 117 -12.29 5.93 11.31
CA SER A 117 -12.14 7.28 11.86
C SER A 117 -13.49 7.99 12.03
N MET A 118 -14.38 7.87 11.04
CA MET A 118 -15.74 8.43 11.11
C MET A 118 -16.59 7.75 12.19
N ILE A 119 -16.51 6.42 12.32
CA ILE A 119 -17.18 5.68 13.39
C ILE A 119 -16.66 6.12 14.77
N THR A 120 -15.34 6.32 14.91
CA THR A 120 -14.68 6.74 16.16
C THR A 120 -15.17 8.10 16.63
N GLN A 121 -15.50 9.00 15.70
CA GLN A 121 -16.03 10.33 16.02
C GLN A 121 -17.51 10.30 16.46
N GLY A 122 -18.19 9.17 16.32
CA GLY A 122 -19.56 9.01 16.80
C GLY A 122 -19.68 9.17 18.31
N ALA A 123 -20.72 9.87 18.78
CA ALA A 123 -20.98 10.03 20.21
C ALA A 123 -21.64 8.78 20.86
N PHE A 124 -22.20 7.89 20.05
CA PHE A 124 -22.91 6.68 20.49
C PHE A 124 -24.04 6.93 21.50
N SER A 125 -24.70 8.09 21.44
CA SER A 125 -25.67 8.53 22.45
C SER A 125 -26.87 7.59 22.58
N ASN A 126 -27.38 7.01 21.48
CA ASN A 126 -28.51 6.09 21.55
C ASN A 126 -28.09 4.75 22.17
N THR A 127 -26.90 4.27 21.80
CA THR A 127 -26.33 3.02 22.31
C THR A 127 -26.04 3.15 23.81
N LEU A 128 -25.32 4.19 24.21
CA LEU A 128 -24.96 4.46 25.61
C LEU A 128 -26.19 4.68 26.50
N ALA A 129 -27.29 5.22 25.96
CA ALA A 129 -28.54 5.40 26.70
C ALA A 129 -29.23 4.07 27.08
N LEU A 130 -28.90 2.96 26.41
CA LEU A 130 -29.44 1.64 26.75
C LEU A 130 -28.74 1.02 27.97
N TYR A 131 -27.59 1.54 28.39
CA TYR A 131 -26.80 0.96 29.47
C TYR A 131 -27.52 1.09 30.83
N PRO A 132 -27.82 -0.02 31.52
CA PRO A 132 -28.40 0.01 32.85
C PRO A 132 -27.28 0.12 33.88
N GLY A 133 -27.11 1.27 34.51
CA GLY A 133 -26.15 1.38 35.61
C GLY A 133 -26.08 2.78 36.22
N PRO A 134 -25.58 2.88 37.46
CA PRO A 134 -25.31 4.18 38.09
C PRO A 134 -24.15 4.90 37.40
N GLU A 135 -23.18 4.15 36.88
CA GLU A 135 -22.05 4.68 36.13
C GLU A 135 -22.42 4.92 34.67
N ARG A 136 -21.81 5.94 34.05
CA ARG A 136 -21.97 6.17 32.62
C ARG A 136 -21.08 5.19 31.85
N ALA A 137 -21.68 4.37 30.98
CA ALA A 137 -20.93 3.61 30.00
C ALA A 137 -20.18 4.56 29.05
N THR A 138 -19.04 4.11 28.55
CA THR A 138 -18.18 4.87 27.65
C THR A 138 -17.70 4.00 26.50
N VAL A 139 -17.37 4.62 25.38
CA VAL A 139 -16.70 3.93 24.27
C VAL A 139 -15.22 3.81 24.63
N ILE A 140 -14.69 2.60 24.66
CA ILE A 140 -13.28 2.33 24.94
C ILE A 140 -12.46 2.44 23.65
N SER A 141 -12.92 1.81 22.57
CA SER A 141 -12.17 1.79 21.32
C SER A 141 -13.01 1.40 20.11
N VAL A 142 -12.61 1.87 18.94
CA VAL A 142 -13.09 1.43 17.63
C VAL A 142 -11.87 0.99 16.81
N GLN A 143 -11.84 -0.26 16.36
CA GLN A 143 -10.66 -0.86 15.73
C GLN A 143 -11.04 -1.71 14.52
N ILE A 144 -10.13 -1.79 13.54
CA ILE A 144 -10.26 -2.68 12.39
C ILE A 144 -9.58 -4.01 12.73
N PRO A 145 -10.28 -5.17 12.68
CA PRO A 145 -9.68 -6.46 13.07
C PRO A 145 -8.57 -6.91 12.11
N THR A 146 -8.67 -6.56 10.83
CA THR A 146 -7.71 -6.97 9.80
C THR A 146 -6.38 -6.23 9.90
N PHE A 147 -6.33 -5.07 10.56
CA PHE A 147 -5.12 -4.27 10.68
C PHE A 147 -3.97 -5.04 11.35
N SER A 148 -4.28 -5.94 12.29
CA SER A 148 -3.28 -6.81 12.92
C SER A 148 -2.69 -7.85 11.97
N LYS A 149 -3.48 -8.37 11.02
CA LYS A 149 -3.02 -9.37 10.05
C LYS A 149 -2.28 -8.72 8.88
N SER A 150 -2.76 -7.58 8.39
CA SER A 150 -2.11 -6.85 7.29
C SER A 150 -0.76 -6.26 7.72
N MET A 151 -0.63 -5.80 8.96
CA MET A 151 0.67 -5.39 9.54
C MET A 151 1.71 -6.51 9.44
N LYS A 152 1.36 -7.73 9.85
CA LYS A 152 2.29 -8.87 9.75
C LYS A 152 2.66 -9.21 8.31
N ALA A 153 1.68 -9.23 7.40
CA ALA A 153 1.94 -9.46 5.98
C ALA A 153 2.82 -8.35 5.38
N TYR A 154 2.61 -7.10 5.79
CA TYR A 154 3.43 -5.96 5.37
C TYR A 154 4.87 -6.08 5.91
N GLU A 155 5.04 -6.42 7.19
CA GLU A 155 6.35 -6.68 7.79
C GLU A 155 7.10 -7.81 7.07
N ASP A 156 6.41 -8.89 6.70
CA ASP A 156 7.00 -10.00 5.95
C ASP A 156 7.45 -9.58 4.55
N VAL A 157 6.63 -8.81 3.84
CA VAL A 157 6.97 -8.26 2.51
C VAL A 157 8.13 -7.27 2.62
N LEU A 158 8.11 -6.38 3.62
CA LEU A 158 9.17 -5.40 3.85
C LEU A 158 10.50 -6.09 4.19
N ARG A 159 10.46 -7.12 5.03
CA ARG A 159 11.62 -7.95 5.37
C ARG A 159 12.19 -8.66 4.14
N SER A 160 11.32 -9.20 3.29
CA SER A 160 11.72 -9.81 2.02
C SER A 160 12.39 -8.79 1.08
N LEU A 161 11.83 -7.58 0.98
CA LEU A 161 12.40 -6.46 0.22
C LEU A 161 13.77 -6.04 0.74
N TYR A 162 13.94 -5.91 2.06
CA TYR A 162 15.25 -5.61 2.67
C TYR A 162 16.27 -6.72 2.42
N PHE A 163 15.84 -7.98 2.48
CA PHE A 163 16.72 -9.11 2.18
C PHE A 163 17.15 -9.11 0.70
N LEU A 164 16.22 -8.92 -0.22
CA LEU A 164 16.52 -8.86 -1.66
C LEU A 164 17.42 -7.66 -1.98
N GLY A 165 17.13 -6.49 -1.42
CA GLY A 165 17.95 -5.29 -1.56
C GLY A 165 19.35 -5.44 -0.96
N GLY A 166 19.48 -6.12 0.17
CA GLY A 166 20.77 -6.46 0.77
C GLY A 166 21.59 -7.38 -0.14
N CYS A 167 20.98 -8.47 -0.63
CA CYS A 167 21.64 -9.42 -1.54
C CYS A 167 22.13 -8.75 -2.83
N THR A 168 21.32 -7.89 -3.44
CA THR A 168 21.74 -7.16 -4.65
C THR A 168 22.86 -6.17 -4.35
N PHE A 169 22.81 -5.47 -3.20
CA PHE A 169 23.89 -4.60 -2.76
C PHE A 169 25.22 -5.35 -2.57
N PHE A 170 25.19 -6.51 -1.88
CA PHE A 170 26.39 -7.33 -1.69
C PHE A 170 26.93 -7.90 -3.01
N ALA A 171 26.05 -8.36 -3.91
CA ALA A 171 26.47 -8.85 -5.22
C ALA A 171 27.12 -7.75 -6.07
N MET A 172 26.57 -6.53 -6.04
CA MET A 172 27.17 -5.37 -6.72
C MET A 172 28.51 -4.99 -6.10
N ALA A 173 28.61 -4.92 -4.78
CA ALA A 173 29.85 -4.60 -4.08
C ALA A 173 30.94 -5.64 -4.37
N PHE A 174 30.59 -6.92 -4.37
CA PHE A 174 31.50 -8.01 -4.71
C PHE A 174 31.93 -7.95 -6.18
N GLY A 175 31.00 -7.71 -7.12
CA GLY A 175 31.32 -7.53 -8.52
C GLY A 175 32.27 -6.35 -8.78
N LEU A 176 32.04 -5.22 -8.09
CA LEU A 176 32.93 -4.06 -8.15
C LEU A 176 34.31 -4.36 -7.56
N PHE A 177 34.39 -5.10 -6.46
CA PHE A 177 35.65 -5.53 -5.87
C PHE A 177 36.46 -6.41 -6.84
N VAL A 178 35.82 -7.40 -7.46
CA VAL A 178 36.47 -8.26 -8.47
C VAL A 178 36.95 -7.45 -9.67
N LEU A 179 36.14 -6.50 -10.16
CA LEU A 179 36.55 -5.61 -11.25
C LEU A 179 37.73 -4.73 -10.85
N PHE A 180 37.74 -4.22 -9.62
CA PHE A 180 38.85 -3.41 -9.11
C PHE A 180 40.15 -4.22 -9.05
N VAL A 181 40.09 -5.46 -8.53
CA VAL A 181 41.22 -6.38 -8.51
C VAL A 181 41.68 -6.72 -9.93
N TRP A 182 40.75 -7.02 -10.84
CA TRP A 182 41.07 -7.33 -12.23
C TRP A 182 41.73 -6.15 -12.94
N MET A 183 41.21 -4.92 -12.77
CA MET A 183 41.82 -3.71 -13.30
C MET A 183 43.22 -3.49 -12.71
N CYS A 184 43.42 -3.70 -11.40
CA CYS A 184 44.76 -3.61 -10.80
C CYS A 184 45.72 -4.64 -11.39
N CYS A 185 45.30 -5.90 -11.52
CA CYS A 185 46.11 -6.96 -12.10
C CYS A 185 46.41 -6.72 -13.59
N HIS A 186 45.47 -6.21 -14.37
CA HIS A 186 45.62 -5.99 -15.80
C HIS A 186 46.43 -4.71 -16.11
N CYS A 187 46.31 -3.67 -15.28
CA CYS A 187 47.16 -2.48 -15.35
C CYS A 187 48.62 -2.80 -14.98
N CYS A 188 48.85 -3.69 -14.00
CA CYS A 188 50.20 -4.16 -13.68
C CYS A 188 50.82 -5.07 -14.76
N ARG A 189 50.05 -5.50 -15.78
CA ARG A 189 50.50 -6.45 -16.80
C ARG A 189 50.69 -5.85 -18.20
N ARG A 190 50.30 -4.59 -18.41
CA ARG A 190 50.30 -3.92 -19.72
C ARG A 190 51.47 -2.95 -19.88
N SER A 191 52.59 -3.21 -19.23
CA SER A 191 53.80 -2.38 -19.34
C SER A 191 54.76 -2.82 -20.45
N ASP A 192 54.47 -3.86 -21.21
CA ASP A 192 55.29 -4.28 -22.34
C ASP A 192 54.37 -4.63 -23.52
N GLU A 193 54.71 -4.15 -24.72
CA GLU A 193 54.05 -4.41 -26.03
C GLU A 193 52.86 -3.50 -26.41
N ASP A 194 53.15 -2.26 -26.83
CA ASP A 194 52.30 -1.48 -27.76
C ASP A 194 53.26 -0.52 -28.54
N GLU A 195 54.19 -1.08 -29.32
CA GLU A 195 54.86 -0.42 -30.46
C GLU A 195 54.58 -1.28 -31.70
N ASP A 196 54.34 -0.62 -32.83
CA ASP A 196 54.21 -1.15 -34.20
C ASP A 196 52.83 -1.72 -34.60
N ASP A 197 52.07 -0.93 -35.38
CA ASP A 197 51.31 -1.35 -36.57
C ASP A 197 50.34 -0.22 -37.03
N GLU A 198 50.86 0.97 -37.32
CA GLU A 198 50.16 2.05 -38.06
C GLU A 198 50.69 2.14 -39.51
N ASP A 199 50.65 1.06 -40.29
CA ASP A 199 51.09 1.10 -41.70
C ASP A 199 50.15 0.32 -42.64
N GLU A 200 48.92 0.80 -42.85
CA GLU A 200 48.10 0.31 -43.97
C GLU A 200 47.18 1.36 -44.63
N LEU A 201 47.54 2.66 -44.54
CA LEU A 201 46.78 3.76 -45.18
C LEU A 201 47.39 4.26 -46.52
N TYR A 202 48.49 3.69 -47.00
CA TYR A 202 49.14 4.11 -48.24
C TYR A 202 49.14 3.02 -49.30
N HIS A 203 48.07 2.87 -50.10
CA HIS A 203 48.26 2.32 -51.46
C HIS A 203 47.20 2.62 -52.54
N PHE A 204 46.17 3.44 -52.28
CA PHE A 204 45.04 3.53 -53.22
C PHE A 204 45.08 4.62 -54.31
N ASP A 205 46.14 5.43 -54.47
CA ASP A 205 46.01 6.64 -55.29
C ASP A 205 47.13 6.94 -56.33
N GLN A 206 47.68 5.92 -57.02
CA GLN A 206 48.69 6.19 -58.07
C GLN A 206 48.43 5.73 -59.51
N ASN A 207 47.31 5.06 -59.85
CA ASN A 207 47.15 4.54 -61.23
C ASN A 207 46.13 5.25 -62.14
N ARG A 208 45.65 6.45 -61.80
CA ARG A 208 44.63 7.14 -62.62
C ARG A 208 45.15 8.12 -63.69
N SER A 209 46.46 8.35 -63.83
CA SER A 209 46.97 9.42 -64.72
C SER A 209 47.54 8.97 -66.08
N LYS A 210 47.61 7.67 -66.43
CA LYS A 210 48.40 7.23 -67.61
C LYS A 210 47.67 6.95 -68.93
N TYR A 211 46.35 7.18 -69.03
CA TYR A 211 45.62 6.98 -70.30
C TYR A 211 44.86 8.23 -70.75
N ARG A 212 45.57 9.35 -70.85
CA ARG A 212 45.17 10.52 -71.65
C ARG A 212 46.30 10.85 -72.63
N LYS A 213 46.24 10.26 -73.82
CA LYS A 213 46.79 10.81 -75.06
C LYS A 213 46.01 10.21 -76.22
#